data_AF-A0A846CJV0-F1
#
_entry.id   AF-A0A846CJV0-F1
#
_cell.length_a   1.000
_cell.length_b   1.000
_cell.length_c   1.000
_cell.angle_alpha   90.00
_cell.angle_beta   90.00
_cell.angle_gamma   90.00
#
_symmetry.space_group_name_H-M   'P 1'
#
loop_
_entity.id
_entity.type
_entity.pdbx_description
1 polymer ?
#
loop_
_entity_poly.entity_id
_entity_poly.type
_entity_poly.pdbx_seq_one_letter_code
_entity_poly.pdbx_strand_id
1 'polypeptide(L)' 'MKARFKYRIYPISGQKHRLARLFGCVRVVWNDSLACCQEKYKSGQRKPTNSELQKQFMMPLLDIS' A
#
# COMPACT_ATOMS: atom_id res chain seq x y z
N MET A 1 -22.99 2.24 0.39
CA MET A 1 -22.32 3.45 0.94
C MET A 1 -21.32 3.00 2.00
N LYS A 2 -20.00 3.25 1.85
CA LYS A 2 -19.01 2.89 2.87
C LYS A 2 -18.90 4.05 3.87
N ALA A 3 -19.19 3.79 5.15
CA ALA A 3 -19.05 4.79 6.21
C ALA A 3 -17.59 5.27 6.30
N ARG A 4 -17.39 6.59 6.40
CA ARG A 4 -16.08 7.19 6.66
C ARG A 4 -16.02 7.53 8.14
N PHE A 5 -15.12 6.89 8.87
CA PHE A 5 -14.95 7.14 10.28
C PHE A 5 -13.80 8.12 10.52
N LYS A 6 -14.00 9.06 11.45
CA LYS A 6 -12.98 9.99 11.93
C LYS A 6 -12.74 9.74 13.41
N TYR A 7 -11.57 9.23 13.75
CA TYR A 7 -11.17 8.96 15.14
C TYR A 7 -9.93 9.77 15.51
N ARG A 8 -9.83 10.18 16.77
CA ARG A 8 -8.60 10.75 17.35
C ARG A 8 -7.96 9.68 18.22
N ILE A 9 -6.70 9.34 17.93
CA ILE A 9 -5.94 8.31 18.64
C ILE A 9 -4.72 8.93 19.33
N TYR A 10 -4.38 8.43 20.52
CA TYR A 10 -3.22 8.88 21.30
C TYR A 10 -2.30 7.69 21.60
N PRO A 11 -1.47 7.27 20.62
CA PRO A 11 -0.63 6.08 20.77
C PRO A 11 0.54 6.29 21.73
N ILE A 12 0.90 5.24 22.48
CA ILE A 12 2.14 5.20 23.28
C ILE A 12 3.37 5.01 22.39
N SER A 13 4.58 5.28 22.89
CA SER A 13 5.82 5.32 22.09
C SER A 13 6.07 4.06 21.24
N GLY A 14 5.82 2.86 21.76
CA GLY A 14 5.95 1.62 20.99
C GLY A 14 4.90 1.45 19.89
N GLN A 15 3.68 1.96 20.09
CA GLN A 15 2.63 1.96 19.06
C GLN A 15 2.96 2.95 17.93
N LYS A 16 3.53 4.12 18.26
CA LYS A 16 3.97 5.10 17.24
C LYS A 16 4.96 4.50 16.26
N HIS A 17 5.95 3.74 16.76
CA HIS A 17 6.94 3.07 15.91
C HIS A 17 6.29 2.02 14.98
N ARG A 18 5.41 1.17 15.52
CA ARG A 18 4.70 0.17 14.71
C ARG A 18 3.80 0.80 13.65
N LEU A 19 3.09 1.87 14.00
CA LEU A 19 2.26 2.64 13.06
C LEU A 19 3.13 3.28 11.97
N ALA A 20 4.27 3.87 12.32
CA ALA A 20 5.19 4.44 11.35
C ALA A 20 5.72 3.38 10.37
N ARG A 21 6.11 2.20 10.85
CA ARG A 21 6.52 1.06 9.99
C ARG A 21 5.38 0.64 9.06
N LEU A 22 4.19 0.44 9.60
CA LEU A 22 3.00 0.05 8.82
C LEU A 22 2.70 1.07 7.71
N PHE A 23 2.59 2.36 8.07
CA PHE A 23 2.30 3.40 7.08
C PHE A 23 3.42 3.59 6.06
N GLY A 24 4.67 3.37 6.46
CA GLY A 24 5.82 3.34 5.54
C GLY A 24 5.70 2.21 4.52
N CYS A 25 5.52 0.97 4.99
CA CYS A 25 5.33 -0.21 4.14
C CYS A 25 4.17 -0.04 3.15
N VAL A 26 3.01 0.44 3.63
CA VAL A 26 1.82 0.66 2.80
C VAL A 26 2.09 1.72 1.73
N ARG A 27 2.81 2.79 2.08
CA ARG A 27 3.13 3.87 1.13
C ARG A 27 4.07 3.41 0.02
N VAL A 28 5.07 2.58 0.34
CA VAL A 28 6.00 2.02 -0.66
C VAL A 28 5.24 1.15 -1.66
N VAL A 29 4.50 0.15 -1.17
CA VAL A 29 3.72 -0.76 -2.02
C VAL A 29 2.71 -0.01 -2.89
N TRP A 30 2.06 1.02 -2.35
CA TRP A 30 1.15 1.87 -3.13
C TRP A 30 1.88 2.59 -4.26
N ASN A 31 3.02 3.21 -3.97
CA ASN A 31 3.79 3.95 -4.97
C ASN A 31 4.31 3.03 -6.08
N ASP A 32 4.82 1.84 -5.74
CA ASP A 32 5.32 0.86 -6.71
C ASP A 32 4.19 0.33 -7.61
N SER A 33 3.03 0.04 -6.99
CA SER A 33 1.83 -0.37 -7.73
C SER A 33 1.35 0.73 -8.68
N LEU A 34 1.39 1.99 -8.24
CA LEU A 34 1.00 3.14 -9.04
C LEU A 34 1.98 3.36 -10.21
N ALA A 35 3.29 3.25 -9.97
CA ALA A 35 4.31 3.36 -11.00
C ALA A 35 4.10 2.31 -12.10
N CYS A 36 3.92 1.04 -11.72
CA CYS A 36 3.61 -0.04 -12.65
C CYS A 36 2.34 0.23 -13.47
N CYS A 37 1.28 0.74 -12.84
CA CYS A 37 0.07 1.13 -13.57
C CYS A 37 0.33 2.26 -14.57
N GLN A 38 1.12 3.27 -14.20
CA GLN A 38 1.45 4.39 -15.07
C GLN A 38 2.31 3.95 -16.26
N GLU A 39 3.28 3.05 -16.05
CA GLU A 39 4.09 2.48 -17.13
C GLU A 39 3.25 1.69 -18.13
N LYS A 40 2.36 0.81 -17.64
CA LYS A 40 1.42 0.07 -18.50
C LYS A 40 0.48 0.98 -19.26
N TYR A 41 0.01 2.04 -18.62
CA TYR A 41 -0.82 3.04 -19.30
C TYR A 41 -0.05 3.76 -20.41
N LYS A 42 1.20 4.16 -20.17
CA LYS A 42 2.07 4.80 -21.18
C LYS A 42 2.39 3.87 -22.36
N SER A 43 2.49 2.56 -22.13
CA SER A 43 2.71 1.57 -23.19
C SER A 43 1.43 1.14 -23.92
N GLY A 44 0.28 1.77 -23.64
CA GLY A 44 -1.01 1.45 -24.27
C GLY A 44 -1.60 0.12 -23.80
N GLN A 45 -1.04 -0.48 -22.74
CA GLN A 45 -1.50 -1.74 -22.19
C GLN A 45 -2.70 -1.54 -21.26
N ARG A 46 -3.49 -2.61 -21.07
CA ARG A 46 -4.59 -2.59 -20.11
C ARG A 46 -4.07 -2.39 -18.70
N LYS A 47 -4.82 -1.61 -17.92
CA LYS A 47 -4.57 -1.42 -16.50
C LYS A 47 -4.62 -2.79 -15.79
N PRO A 48 -3.61 -3.13 -14.98
CA PRO A 48 -3.61 -4.36 -14.19
C PRO A 48 -4.73 -4.33 -13.14
N THR A 49 -5.31 -5.49 -12.91
CA THR A 49 -6.36 -5.74 -11.92
C THR A 49 -5.76 -5.71 -10.51
N ASN A 50 -6.58 -5.40 -9.50
CA ASN A 50 -6.14 -5.40 -8.10
C ASN A 50 -5.53 -6.75 -7.65
N SER A 51 -6.05 -7.88 -8.13
CA SER A 51 -5.50 -9.21 -7.84
C SER A 51 -4.08 -9.39 -8.39
N GLU A 52 -3.81 -8.86 -9.59
CA GLU A 52 -2.49 -8.92 -10.22
C GLU A 52 -1.48 -8.06 -9.47
N LEU A 53 -1.88 -6.84 -9.09
CA LEU A 53 -1.05 -5.95 -8.27
C LEU A 53 -0.75 -6.54 -6.89
N GLN A 54 -1.73 -7.19 -6.25
CA GLN A 54 -1.52 -7.86 -4.97
C GLN A 54 -0.50 -9.01 -5.08
N LYS A 55 -0.60 -9.85 -6.11
CA LYS A 55 0.39 -10.92 -6.33
C LYS A 55 1.79 -10.37 -6.55
N GLN A 56 1.91 -9.22 -7.22
CA GLN A 56 3.19 -8.61 -7.54
C GLN A 56 3.84 -7.88 -6.34
N PHE A 57 3.05 -7.13 -5.57
CA PHE A 57 3.59 -6.20 -4.56
C PHE A 57 3.23 -6.53 -3.11
N MET A 58 2.26 -7.42 -2.85
CA MET A 58 1.87 -7.81 -1.48
C MET A 58 2.63 -9.04 -0.97
N MET A 59 3.05 -9.95 -1.86
CA MET A 59 3.80 -11.16 -1.50
C MET A 59 5.22 -10.94 -0.93
N PRO A 60 5.96 -9.84 -1.23
CA PRO A 60 7.27 -9.62 -0.62
C PRO A 60 7.25 -8.95 0.77
N LEU A 61 6.08 -8.60 1.33
CA LEU A 61 6.00 -7.90 2.63
C LEU A 61 6.18 -8.80 3.86
N LEU A 62 6.24 -10.13 3.71
CA LEU A 62 6.53 -11.04 4.82
C LEU A 62 8.03 -11.18 5.14
N ASP A 63 8.93 -10.81 4.24
CA ASP A 63 10.38 -10.96 4.45
C ASP A 63 11.04 -9.75 5.13
N ILE A 64 10.30 -8.64 5.29
CA ILE A 64 10.81 -7.41 5.91
C ILE A 64 10.43 -7.32 7.40
N SER A 65 9.68 -8.29 7.95
CA SER A 65 9.20 -8.26 9.35
C SER A 65 10.21 -8.77 10.37
#